data_AF-I3EJQ7-F1
#
_entry.id   AF-I3EJQ7-F1
#
_cell.length_a   1.000
_cell.length_b   1.000
_cell.length_c   1.000
_cell.angle_alpha   90.00
_cell.angle_beta   90.00
_cell.angle_gamma   90.00
#
_symmetry.space_group_name_H-M   'P 1'
#
loop_
_entity.id
_entity.type
_entity.pdbx_description
1 polymer ?
#
loop_
_entity_poly.entity_id
_entity_poly.type
_entity_poly.pdbx_seq_one_letter_code
_entity_poly.pdbx_strand_id
1 'polypeptide(L)'
;MGEYIDEEIKIELQKEFSDKKGKIQDGDIEKIYKIVMGINRKTPIFKDLPEPLTNLAYSIFYKQIYNRNIECVYKDIISKINDSITQISEIIDVIKEGAETLDSESKKEAFYKLMGGNHIIIAEVYRNRKNFYDSSINILCKKTNMSELDEEITSTSAIIKLCELTESGECSRLQRVLNILMKHDDNLTTTDKNGEEQSNADKLGLTNDDIYSLHLFARTKDSGLFNFYSWHY
;
A
#
# COMPACT_ATOMS: atom_id res chain seq x y z
N MET A 1 -14.93 -18.90 4.85
CA MET A 1 -13.72 -18.24 5.39
C MET A 1 -14.06 -16.76 5.48
N GLY A 2 -14.22 -16.15 6.66
CA GLY A 2 -14.47 -14.69 6.73
C GLY A 2 -15.38 -14.14 7.83
N GLU A 3 -16.30 -14.91 8.41
CA GLU A 3 -17.37 -14.34 9.28
C GLU A 3 -16.84 -13.54 10.49
N TYR A 4 -15.75 -13.98 11.12
CA TYR A 4 -15.21 -13.30 12.31
C TYR A 4 -14.50 -11.98 11.99
N ILE A 5 -13.78 -11.91 10.87
CA ILE A 5 -13.02 -10.70 10.48
C ILE A 5 -13.98 -9.63 9.95
N ASP A 6 -15.01 -10.06 9.21
CA ASP A 6 -16.12 -9.21 8.77
C ASP A 6 -16.82 -8.56 9.98
N GLU A 7 -17.12 -9.34 11.02
CA GLU A 7 -17.75 -8.80 12.24
C GLU A 7 -16.82 -7.86 13.04
N GLU A 8 -15.51 -8.11 13.15
CA GLU A 8 -14.59 -7.17 13.83
C GLU A 8 -14.49 -5.83 13.07
N ILE A 9 -14.40 -5.86 11.73
CA ILE A 9 -14.40 -4.65 10.89
C ILE A 9 -15.71 -3.88 11.09
N LYS A 10 -16.84 -4.58 11.02
CA LYS A 10 -18.17 -3.99 11.22
C LYS A 10 -18.31 -3.33 12.59
N ILE A 11 -17.88 -3.99 13.67
CA ILE A 11 -17.96 -3.44 15.03
C ILE A 11 -17.15 -2.16 15.17
N GLU A 12 -15.89 -2.15 14.71
CA GLU A 12 -15.03 -0.97 14.84
C GLU A 12 -15.49 0.19 13.95
N LEU A 13 -15.98 -0.08 12.74
CA LEU A 13 -16.56 0.96 11.88
C LEU A 13 -17.86 1.53 12.45
N GLN A 14 -18.75 0.68 12.99
CA GLN A 14 -19.97 1.15 13.65
C GLN A 14 -19.65 2.03 14.85
N LYS A 15 -18.65 1.65 15.65
CA LYS A 15 -18.19 2.44 16.79
C LYS A 15 -17.59 3.78 16.38
N GLU A 16 -16.79 3.83 15.33
CA GLU A 16 -16.15 5.08 14.86
C GLU A 16 -17.14 6.04 14.20
N PHE A 17 -18.17 5.51 13.52
CA PHE A 17 -19.06 6.30 12.68
C PHE A 17 -20.54 6.28 13.11
N SER A 18 -20.88 5.81 14.32
CA SER A 18 -22.28 5.62 14.78
C SER A 18 -23.15 6.88 14.65
N ASP A 19 -22.57 8.04 14.93
CA ASP A 19 -23.30 9.30 15.01
C ASP A 19 -23.14 10.15 13.74
N LYS A 20 -22.38 9.64 12.77
CA LYS A 20 -22.05 10.36 11.55
C LYS A 20 -23.18 10.24 10.53
N LYS A 21 -23.49 11.36 9.88
CA LYS A 21 -24.53 11.48 8.85
C LYS A 21 -23.95 12.12 7.61
N GLY A 22 -24.58 11.86 6.47
CA GLY A 22 -24.15 12.36 5.18
C GLY A 22 -23.13 11.43 4.53
N LYS A 23 -22.16 12.04 3.83
CA LYS A 23 -21.18 11.33 3.01
C LYS A 23 -19.81 11.28 3.68
N ILE A 24 -19.10 10.20 3.45
CA ILE A 24 -17.71 9.99 3.85
C ILE A 24 -16.82 11.00 3.11
N GLN A 25 -15.90 11.63 3.84
CA GLN A 25 -14.91 12.57 3.31
C GLN A 25 -13.50 11.96 3.36
N ASP A 26 -12.51 12.59 2.71
CA ASP A 26 -11.13 12.08 2.65
C ASP A 26 -10.55 11.76 4.04
N GLY A 27 -10.78 12.62 5.04
CA GLY A 27 -10.28 12.40 6.40
C GLY A 27 -10.92 11.20 7.12
N ASP A 28 -12.12 10.79 6.71
CA ASP A 28 -12.75 9.57 7.23
C ASP A 28 -12.14 8.32 6.59
N ILE A 29 -11.70 8.39 5.32
CA ILE A 29 -11.02 7.27 4.64
C ILE A 29 -9.73 6.88 5.39
N GLU A 30 -8.97 7.86 5.90
CA GLU A 30 -7.79 7.58 6.72
C GLU A 30 -8.10 6.77 7.98
N LYS A 31 -9.24 7.05 8.61
CA LYS A 31 -9.70 6.29 9.78
C LYS A 31 -10.11 4.87 9.41
N ILE A 32 -10.77 4.70 8.26
CA ILE A 32 -11.09 3.37 7.72
C ILE A 32 -9.81 2.57 7.50
N TYR A 33 -8.79 3.16 6.88
CA TYR A 33 -7.49 2.50 6.71
C TYR A 33 -6.90 2.07 8.05
N LYS A 34 -6.87 2.96 9.05
CA LYS A 34 -6.33 2.63 10.38
C LYS A 34 -7.06 1.47 11.05
N ILE A 35 -8.40 1.44 10.97
CA ILE A 35 -9.22 0.34 11.50
C ILE A 35 -8.88 -0.98 10.79
N VAL A 36 -8.92 -0.96 9.45
CA VAL A 36 -8.65 -2.13 8.62
C VAL A 36 -7.24 -2.66 8.85
N MET A 37 -6.22 -1.79 8.86
CA MET A 37 -4.83 -2.15 9.14
C MET A 37 -4.67 -2.74 10.55
N GLY A 38 -5.32 -2.14 11.55
CA GLY A 38 -5.28 -2.61 12.93
C GLY A 38 -5.84 -4.03 13.06
N ILE A 39 -6.92 -4.33 12.36
CA ILE A 39 -7.52 -5.67 12.32
C ILE A 39 -6.61 -6.63 11.55
N ASN A 40 -6.14 -6.22 10.37
CA ASN A 40 -5.26 -7.01 9.51
C ASN A 40 -3.98 -7.47 10.25
N ARG A 41 -3.38 -6.59 11.06
CA ARG A 41 -2.18 -6.89 11.87
C ARG A 41 -2.42 -8.00 12.91
N LYS A 42 -3.65 -8.12 13.43
CA LYS A 42 -4.02 -9.20 14.38
C LYS A 42 -4.41 -10.48 13.64
N THR A 43 -5.27 -10.31 12.63
CA THR A 43 -5.87 -11.39 11.88
C THR A 43 -5.90 -10.99 10.40
N PRO A 44 -5.05 -11.59 9.55
CA PRO A 44 -5.02 -11.23 8.13
C PRO A 44 -6.37 -11.45 7.47
N ILE A 45 -6.83 -10.48 6.68
CA ILE A 45 -8.12 -10.54 5.96
C ILE A 45 -8.03 -11.59 4.85
N PHE A 46 -7.01 -11.48 4.01
CA PHE A 46 -6.68 -12.46 2.98
C PHE A 46 -5.66 -13.45 3.54
N LYS A 47 -6.05 -14.72 3.67
CA LYS A 47 -5.24 -15.82 4.23
C LYS A 47 -4.94 -16.87 3.17
N ASP A 48 -3.94 -17.71 3.45
CA ASP A 48 -3.61 -18.88 2.64
C ASP A 48 -3.32 -18.53 1.17
N LEU A 49 -2.69 -17.37 0.96
CA LEU A 49 -2.23 -16.89 -0.34
C LEU A 49 -0.71 -16.89 -0.40
N PRO A 50 -0.10 -17.26 -1.54
CA PRO A 50 1.31 -16.97 -1.81
C PRO A 50 1.59 -15.47 -1.63
N GLU A 51 2.77 -15.12 -1.10
CA GLU A 51 3.15 -13.73 -0.80
C GLU A 51 2.85 -12.74 -1.93
N PRO A 52 3.14 -13.01 -3.22
CA PRO A 52 2.82 -12.08 -4.30
C PRO A 52 1.33 -11.79 -4.44
N LEU A 53 0.47 -12.80 -4.22
CA LEU A 53 -0.98 -12.65 -4.29
C LEU A 53 -1.54 -11.95 -3.05
N THR A 54 -0.95 -12.17 -1.88
CA THR A 54 -1.28 -11.42 -0.66
C THR A 54 -1.03 -9.93 -0.88
N ASN A 55 0.13 -9.55 -1.41
CA ASN A 55 0.48 -8.15 -1.67
C ASN A 55 -0.45 -7.51 -2.70
N LEU A 56 -0.80 -8.26 -3.76
CA LEU A 56 -1.78 -7.82 -4.76
C LEU A 56 -3.16 -7.58 -4.13
N ALA A 57 -3.65 -8.52 -3.32
CA ALA A 57 -4.95 -8.43 -2.68
C ALA A 57 -5.06 -7.19 -1.79
N TYR A 58 -4.06 -6.93 -0.94
CA TYR A 58 -4.06 -5.72 -0.10
C TYR A 58 -3.91 -4.44 -0.90
N SER A 59 -3.08 -4.42 -1.95
CA SER A 59 -2.94 -3.24 -2.81
C SER A 59 -4.28 -2.90 -3.50
N ILE A 60 -4.97 -3.89 -4.05
CA ILE A 60 -6.31 -3.68 -4.64
C ILE A 60 -7.31 -3.29 -3.55
N PHE A 61 -7.23 -3.88 -2.36
CA PHE A 61 -8.15 -3.60 -1.27
C PHE A 61 -8.07 -2.16 -0.80
N TYR A 62 -6.85 -1.65 -0.58
CA TYR A 62 -6.67 -0.26 -0.19
C TYR A 62 -7.13 0.71 -1.27
N LYS A 63 -6.84 0.41 -2.54
CA LYS A 63 -7.39 1.18 -3.66
C LYS A 63 -8.93 1.20 -3.64
N GLN A 64 -9.58 0.06 -3.40
CA GLN A 64 -11.04 -0.05 -3.37
C GLN A 64 -11.66 0.63 -2.16
N ILE A 65 -11.00 0.63 -0.99
CA ILE A 65 -11.46 1.37 0.19
C ILE A 65 -11.64 2.85 -0.17
N TYR A 66 -10.66 3.48 -0.80
CA TYR A 66 -10.80 4.86 -1.27
C TYR A 66 -11.93 4.98 -2.30
N ASN A 67 -11.83 4.26 -3.41
CA ASN A 67 -12.71 4.46 -4.57
C ASN A 67 -14.19 4.20 -4.30
N ARG A 68 -14.52 3.25 -3.41
CA ARG A 68 -15.91 2.86 -3.15
C ARG A 68 -16.54 3.62 -1.98
N ASN A 69 -15.72 4.12 -1.06
CA ASN A 69 -16.22 4.76 0.15
C ASN A 69 -16.18 6.28 0.06
N ILE A 70 -15.27 6.88 -0.72
CA ILE A 70 -15.26 8.34 -0.88
C ILE A 70 -16.61 8.82 -1.43
N GLU A 71 -17.17 9.85 -0.79
CA GLU A 71 -18.52 10.37 -1.06
C GLU A 71 -19.69 9.37 -0.90
N CYS A 72 -19.44 8.17 -0.39
CA CYS A 72 -20.48 7.20 -0.07
C CYS A 72 -21.21 7.60 1.22
N VAL A 73 -22.47 7.19 1.37
CA VAL A 73 -23.23 7.47 2.59
C VAL A 73 -22.70 6.57 3.70
N TYR A 74 -22.49 7.11 4.92
CA TYR A 74 -21.93 6.34 6.05
C TYR A 74 -22.65 5.01 6.32
N LYS A 75 -23.98 4.95 6.10
CA LYS A 75 -24.78 3.73 6.29
C LYS A 75 -24.33 2.56 5.39
N ASP A 76 -23.68 2.86 4.27
CA ASP A 76 -23.29 1.88 3.24
C ASP A 76 -21.81 1.46 3.39
N ILE A 77 -21.04 2.05 4.33
CA ILE A 77 -19.60 1.80 4.48
C ILE A 77 -19.26 0.30 4.66
N ILE A 78 -20.03 -0.40 5.49
CA ILE A 78 -19.81 -1.81 5.80
C ILE A 78 -20.05 -2.66 4.55
N SER A 79 -21.16 -2.43 3.85
CA SER A 79 -21.45 -3.19 2.62
C SER A 79 -20.42 -2.90 1.55
N LYS A 80 -19.95 -1.64 1.41
CA LYS A 80 -18.88 -1.29 0.45
C LYS A 80 -17.57 -2.00 0.74
N ILE A 81 -17.17 -2.12 2.00
CA ILE A 81 -15.97 -2.85 2.39
C ILE A 81 -16.14 -4.36 2.15
N ASN A 82 -17.29 -4.93 2.47
CA ASN A 82 -17.55 -6.35 2.23
C ASN A 82 -17.61 -6.70 0.74
N ASP A 83 -18.22 -5.83 -0.06
CA ASP A 83 -18.21 -5.95 -1.52
C ASP A 83 -16.78 -5.86 -2.08
N SER A 84 -15.89 -5.08 -1.45
CA SER A 84 -14.47 -4.99 -1.84
C SER A 84 -13.74 -6.29 -1.53
N ILE A 85 -13.90 -6.84 -0.31
CA ILE A 85 -13.27 -8.10 0.10
C ILE A 85 -13.74 -9.25 -0.80
N THR A 86 -15.05 -9.30 -1.08
CA THR A 86 -15.65 -10.32 -1.96
C THR A 86 -15.09 -10.24 -3.37
N GLN A 87 -15.11 -9.05 -3.99
CA GLN A 87 -14.57 -8.87 -5.34
C GLN A 87 -13.09 -9.25 -5.42
N ILE A 88 -12.29 -8.91 -4.41
CA ILE A 88 -10.85 -9.22 -4.43
C ILE A 88 -10.63 -10.72 -4.30
N SER A 89 -11.42 -11.40 -3.48
CA SER A 89 -11.36 -12.87 -3.39
C SER A 89 -11.66 -13.51 -4.74
N GLU A 90 -12.69 -13.05 -5.45
CA GLU A 90 -13.01 -13.51 -6.81
C GLU A 90 -11.87 -13.25 -7.81
N ILE A 91 -11.24 -12.07 -7.77
CA ILE A 91 -10.09 -11.75 -8.63
C ILE A 91 -8.93 -12.70 -8.35
N ILE A 92 -8.63 -12.97 -7.07
CA ILE A 92 -7.55 -13.88 -6.67
C ILE A 92 -7.85 -15.32 -7.10
N ASP A 93 -9.10 -15.76 -6.99
CA ASP A 93 -9.51 -17.09 -7.42
C ASP A 93 -9.34 -17.26 -8.94
N VAL A 94 -9.73 -16.26 -9.75
CA VAL A 94 -9.50 -16.26 -11.21
C VAL A 94 -8.00 -16.33 -11.53
N ILE A 95 -7.14 -15.62 -10.77
CA ILE A 95 -5.68 -15.69 -10.95
C ILE A 95 -5.16 -17.09 -10.61
N LYS A 96 -5.64 -17.70 -9.51
CA LYS A 96 -5.27 -19.06 -9.13
C LYS A 96 -5.69 -20.08 -10.19
N GLU A 97 -6.93 -20.01 -10.66
CA GLU A 97 -7.44 -20.86 -11.73
C GLU A 97 -6.62 -20.72 -13.02
N GLY A 98 -6.25 -19.48 -13.39
CA GLY A 98 -5.36 -19.23 -14.52
C GLY A 98 -3.99 -19.89 -14.34
N ALA A 99 -3.43 -19.85 -13.14
CA ALA A 99 -2.15 -20.49 -12.83
C ALA A 99 -2.22 -22.03 -12.89
N GLU A 100 -3.36 -22.64 -12.57
CA GLU A 100 -3.55 -24.09 -12.67
C GLU A 100 -3.44 -24.62 -14.11
N THR A 101 -3.55 -23.75 -15.12
CA THR A 101 -3.29 -24.12 -16.52
C THR A 101 -1.81 -24.32 -16.85
N LEU A 102 -0.91 -23.94 -15.93
CA LEU A 102 0.55 -24.05 -16.09
C LEU A 102 1.04 -25.42 -15.61
N ASP A 103 1.96 -26.00 -16.38
CA ASP A 103 2.50 -27.36 -16.25
C ASP A 103 3.57 -27.52 -15.16
N SER A 104 4.04 -26.44 -14.53
CA SER A 104 5.04 -26.51 -13.46
C SER A 104 4.82 -25.47 -12.37
N GLU A 105 5.18 -25.85 -11.15
CA GLU A 105 5.11 -24.98 -9.97
C GLU A 105 5.97 -23.71 -10.14
N SER A 106 7.13 -23.85 -10.78
CA SER A 106 7.99 -22.70 -11.09
C SER A 106 7.33 -21.67 -12.01
N LYS A 107 6.50 -22.12 -12.97
CA LYS A 107 5.74 -21.22 -13.85
C LYS A 107 4.58 -20.57 -13.08
N LYS A 108 3.91 -21.31 -12.19
CA LYS A 108 2.88 -20.75 -11.29
C LYS A 108 3.46 -19.65 -10.40
N GLU A 109 4.61 -19.90 -9.79
CA GLU A 109 5.30 -18.92 -8.94
C GLU A 109 5.71 -17.67 -9.75
N ALA A 110 6.28 -17.86 -10.95
CA ALA A 110 6.62 -16.76 -11.83
C ALA A 110 5.39 -15.95 -12.28
N PHE A 111 4.27 -16.64 -12.56
CA PHE A 111 3.00 -16.01 -12.90
C PHE A 111 2.44 -15.19 -11.72
N TYR A 112 2.46 -15.72 -10.50
CA TYR A 112 2.04 -14.95 -9.32
C TYR A 112 2.94 -13.75 -9.07
N LYS A 113 4.26 -13.86 -9.28
CA LYS A 113 5.17 -12.71 -9.20
C LYS A 113 4.85 -11.66 -10.26
N LEU A 114 4.50 -12.06 -11.48
CA LEU A 114 4.07 -11.15 -12.53
C LEU A 114 2.78 -10.42 -12.15
N MET A 115 1.77 -11.14 -11.66
CA MET A 115 0.49 -10.56 -11.27
C MET A 115 0.62 -9.65 -10.03
N GLY A 116 1.39 -10.09 -9.03
CA GLY A 116 1.65 -9.32 -7.82
C GLY A 116 2.53 -8.10 -8.04
N GLY A 117 3.46 -8.19 -9.00
CA GLY A 117 4.43 -7.16 -9.37
C GLY A 117 3.86 -5.92 -10.07
N ASN A 118 2.55 -5.66 -9.99
CA ASN A 118 1.92 -4.58 -10.72
C ASN A 118 2.19 -3.20 -10.07
N HIS A 119 3.25 -2.54 -10.54
CA HIS A 119 3.70 -1.24 -10.06
C HIS A 119 2.67 -0.11 -10.20
N ILE A 120 1.72 -0.21 -11.15
CA ILE A 120 0.69 0.82 -11.34
C ILE A 120 -0.27 0.82 -10.15
N ILE A 121 -0.66 -0.37 -9.66
CA ILE A 121 -1.59 -0.49 -8.54
C ILE A 121 -0.98 0.15 -7.28
N ILE A 122 0.29 -0.16 -6.97
CA ILE A 122 0.93 0.40 -5.77
C ILE A 122 1.15 1.92 -5.88
N ALA A 123 1.40 2.45 -7.09
CA ALA A 123 1.49 3.90 -7.30
C ALA A 123 0.14 4.59 -7.02
N GLU A 124 -0.98 4.00 -7.43
CA GLU A 124 -2.32 4.51 -7.10
C GLU A 124 -2.64 4.39 -5.60
N VAL A 125 -2.25 3.29 -4.96
CA VAL A 125 -2.41 3.12 -3.50
C VAL A 125 -1.60 4.16 -2.75
N TYR A 126 -0.37 4.43 -3.18
CA TYR A 126 0.46 5.48 -2.61
C TYR A 126 -0.23 6.84 -2.67
N ARG A 127 -0.83 7.19 -3.81
CA ARG A 127 -1.59 8.43 -3.95
C ARG A 127 -2.77 8.48 -2.97
N ASN A 128 -3.57 7.42 -2.90
CA ASN A 128 -4.75 7.36 -2.02
C ASN A 128 -4.39 7.34 -0.53
N ARG A 129 -3.16 6.98 -0.18
CA ARG A 129 -2.63 6.88 1.19
C ARG A 129 -1.43 7.79 1.41
N LYS A 130 -1.32 8.89 0.66
CA LYS A 130 -0.10 9.72 0.62
C LYS A 130 0.34 10.17 2.02
N ASN A 131 -0.60 10.63 2.85
CA ASN A 131 -0.30 11.07 4.21
C ASN A 131 0.30 9.94 5.08
N PHE A 132 -0.20 8.71 4.96
CA PHE A 132 0.33 7.55 5.66
C PHE A 132 1.75 7.22 5.22
N TYR A 133 2.00 7.14 3.90
CA TYR A 133 3.32 6.81 3.39
C TYR A 133 4.33 7.93 3.66
N ASP A 134 3.96 9.20 3.46
CA ASP A 134 4.85 10.32 3.73
C ASP A 134 5.25 10.36 5.21
N SER A 135 4.30 10.12 6.11
CA SER A 135 4.59 9.98 7.54
C SER A 135 5.53 8.81 7.83
N SER A 136 5.28 7.64 7.23
CA SER A 136 6.12 6.46 7.39
C SER A 136 7.54 6.70 6.87
N ILE A 137 7.68 7.30 5.69
CA ILE A 137 8.96 7.63 5.06
C ILE A 137 9.74 8.64 5.92
N ASN A 138 9.06 9.66 6.46
CA ASN A 138 9.72 10.61 7.38
C ASN A 138 10.28 9.92 8.64
N ILE A 139 9.59 8.91 9.18
CA ILE A 139 10.09 8.10 10.29
C ILE A 139 11.34 7.30 9.86
N LEU A 140 11.35 6.74 8.64
CA LEU A 140 12.53 6.06 8.09
C LEU A 140 13.73 7.01 7.95
N CYS A 141 13.53 8.22 7.41
CA CYS A 141 14.58 9.21 7.20
C CYS A 141 15.19 9.70 8.53
N LYS A 142 14.36 9.92 9.56
CA LYS A 142 14.85 10.31 10.89
C LYS A 142 15.81 9.29 11.48
N LYS A 143 15.58 7.98 11.24
CA LYS A 143 16.44 6.91 11.73
C LYS A 143 17.84 6.96 11.11
N THR A 144 17.94 7.27 9.82
CA THR A 144 19.23 7.28 9.10
C THR A 144 20.02 8.58 9.30
N ASN A 145 19.53 9.50 10.15
CA ASN A 145 20.00 10.88 10.22
C ASN A 145 20.06 11.56 8.85
N MET A 146 19.28 11.08 7.88
CA MET A 146 19.06 11.84 6.65
C MET A 146 18.27 13.07 7.08
N SER A 147 18.80 14.25 6.78
CA SER A 147 18.01 15.47 6.92
C SER A 147 16.69 15.26 6.20
N GLU A 148 15.60 15.79 6.78
CA GLU A 148 14.42 16.07 5.97
C GLU A 148 14.93 16.78 4.72
N LEU A 149 14.57 16.29 3.53
CA LEU A 149 15.17 16.75 2.27
C LEU A 149 15.14 18.27 2.29
N ASP A 150 16.28 18.91 2.08
CA ASP A 150 16.37 20.37 2.07
C ASP A 150 15.31 20.93 1.11
N GLU A 151 14.79 22.14 1.38
CA GLU A 151 13.81 22.80 0.49
C GLU A 151 14.29 22.88 -0.97
N GLU A 152 15.59 22.68 -1.21
CA GLU A 152 16.28 22.71 -2.50
C GLU A 152 15.89 21.61 -3.50
N ILE A 153 15.45 20.41 -3.07
CA ILE A 153 15.08 19.35 -4.04
C ILE A 153 13.64 19.59 -4.55
N THR A 154 13.56 20.16 -5.74
CA THR A 154 12.31 20.32 -6.49
C THR A 154 11.73 18.97 -6.91
N SER A 155 10.41 18.89 -7.07
CA SER A 155 9.73 17.66 -7.57
C SER A 155 10.29 17.17 -8.90
N THR A 156 10.70 18.06 -9.81
CA THR A 156 11.30 17.67 -11.10
C THR A 156 12.66 17.03 -10.91
N SER A 157 13.50 17.60 -10.04
CA SER A 157 14.80 17.01 -9.70
C SER A 157 14.64 15.63 -9.04
N ALA A 158 13.65 15.47 -8.16
CA ALA A 158 13.34 14.19 -7.54
C ALA A 158 12.95 13.12 -8.59
N ILE A 159 12.12 13.45 -9.58
CA ILE A 159 11.75 12.52 -10.66
C ILE A 159 12.98 12.11 -11.48
N ILE A 160 13.84 13.06 -11.86
CA ILE A 160 15.06 12.75 -12.62
C ILE A 160 15.93 11.76 -11.83
N LYS A 161 16.12 12.00 -10.53
CA LYS A 161 16.88 11.11 -9.66
C LYS A 161 16.23 9.73 -9.51
N LEU A 162 14.91 9.65 -9.44
CA LEU A 162 14.21 8.36 -9.38
C LEU A 162 14.43 7.50 -10.64
N CYS A 163 14.72 8.12 -11.78
CA CYS A 163 15.06 7.40 -13.01
C CYS A 163 16.52 6.88 -13.04
N GLU A 164 17.38 7.36 -12.14
CA GLU A 164 18.75 6.86 -12.02
C GLU A 164 18.77 5.44 -11.42
N LEU A 165 19.88 4.74 -11.61
CA LEU A 165 20.10 3.43 -11.01
C LEU A 165 20.32 3.55 -9.48
N THR A 166 19.94 2.49 -8.77
CA THR A 166 20.33 2.26 -7.37
C THR A 166 21.85 2.08 -7.25
N GLU A 167 22.38 2.13 -6.03
CA GLU A 167 23.82 1.87 -5.77
C GLU A 167 24.28 0.51 -6.29
N SER A 168 23.40 -0.50 -6.28
CA SER A 168 23.67 -1.83 -6.83
C SER A 168 23.78 -1.86 -8.36
N GLY A 169 23.19 -0.88 -9.06
CA GLY A 169 23.08 -0.86 -10.51
C GLY A 169 22.03 -1.80 -11.11
N GLU A 170 21.33 -2.62 -10.31
CA GLU A 170 20.43 -3.67 -10.82
C GLU A 170 19.10 -3.13 -11.38
N CYS A 171 18.61 -2.03 -10.83
CA CYS A 171 17.34 -1.42 -11.23
C CYS A 171 17.35 0.10 -10.99
N SER A 172 16.34 0.78 -11.53
CA SER A 172 16.10 2.19 -11.23
C SER A 172 15.61 2.38 -9.79
N ARG A 173 15.86 3.56 -9.22
CA ARG A 173 15.38 3.93 -7.89
C ARG A 173 13.86 3.91 -7.80
N LEU A 174 13.17 4.33 -8.86
CA LEU A 174 11.72 4.24 -8.96
C LEU A 174 11.24 2.79 -8.86
N GLN A 175 11.81 1.89 -9.65
CA GLN A 175 11.46 0.46 -9.60
C GLN A 175 11.72 -0.12 -8.21
N ARG A 176 12.84 0.25 -7.59
CA ARG A 176 13.19 -0.18 -6.24
C ARG A 176 12.18 0.30 -5.19
N VAL A 177 11.76 1.56 -5.25
CA VAL A 177 10.73 2.12 -4.36
C VAL A 177 9.41 1.37 -4.49
N LEU A 178 8.93 1.15 -5.71
CA LEU A 178 7.65 0.47 -5.93
C LEU A 178 7.70 -0.98 -5.44
N ASN A 179 8.84 -1.66 -5.60
CA ASN A 179 9.06 -2.99 -5.02
C ASN A 179 9.03 -2.97 -3.49
N ILE A 180 9.64 -1.96 -2.85
CA ILE A 180 9.63 -1.80 -1.39
C ILE A 180 8.20 -1.57 -0.89
N LEU A 181 7.48 -0.61 -1.49
CA LEU A 181 6.11 -0.28 -1.11
C LEU A 181 5.18 -1.49 -1.25
N MET A 182 5.30 -2.23 -2.35
CA MET A 182 4.49 -3.42 -2.60
C MET A 182 4.79 -4.57 -1.62
N LYS A 183 6.06 -4.76 -1.26
CA LYS A 183 6.47 -5.86 -0.38
C LYS A 183 6.22 -5.57 1.10
N HIS A 184 6.38 -4.31 1.49
CA HIS A 184 6.44 -3.95 2.91
C HIS A 184 5.28 -3.08 3.37
N ASP A 185 4.62 -2.33 2.47
CA ASP A 185 3.40 -1.54 2.71
C ASP A 185 3.20 -1.06 4.16
N ASP A 186 2.26 -1.68 4.89
CA ASP A 186 1.87 -1.34 6.26
C ASP A 186 2.95 -1.58 7.34
N ASN A 187 4.01 -2.28 6.96
CA ASN A 187 5.11 -2.70 7.82
C ASN A 187 6.34 -1.80 7.69
N LEU A 188 6.31 -0.74 6.87
CA LEU A 188 7.41 0.26 6.82
C LEU A 188 7.71 0.82 8.22
N THR A 189 6.68 0.97 9.03
CA THR A 189 6.77 1.30 10.46
C THR A 189 6.17 0.19 11.32
N THR A 190 6.53 0.18 12.60
CA THR A 190 5.94 -0.68 13.62
C THR A 190 5.55 0.17 14.82
N THR A 191 4.58 -0.29 15.60
CA THR A 191 4.21 0.37 16.85
C THR A 191 4.95 -0.29 18.01
N ASP A 192 5.52 0.50 18.91
CA ASP A 192 6.13 -0.01 20.14
C ASP A 192 5.09 -0.32 21.23
N LYS A 193 5.56 -0.77 22.40
CA LYS A 193 4.71 -1.09 23.55
C LYS A 193 3.92 0.11 24.11
N ASN A 194 4.35 1.33 23.82
CA ASN A 194 3.71 2.57 24.28
C ASN A 194 2.72 3.11 23.23
N GLY A 195 2.61 2.49 22.05
CA GLY A 195 1.77 2.99 20.97
C GLY A 195 2.49 3.95 20.02
N GLU A 196 3.81 4.14 20.15
CA GLU A 196 4.58 5.07 19.31
C GLU A 196 5.07 4.38 18.03
N GLU A 197 4.98 5.07 16.90
CA GLU A 197 5.48 4.55 15.62
C GLU A 197 7.00 4.65 15.53
N GLN A 198 7.62 3.54 15.15
CA GLN A 198 9.06 3.36 15.03
C GLN A 198 9.41 2.83 13.64
N SER A 199 10.59 3.20 13.15
CA SER A 199 11.10 2.68 11.87
C SER A 199 11.36 1.18 11.94
N ASN A 200 10.87 0.45 10.93
CA ASN A 200 11.08 -1.00 10.81
C ASN A 200 12.21 -1.35 9.82
N ALA A 201 13.00 -0.36 9.36
CA ALA A 201 13.99 -0.51 8.28
C ALA A 201 14.92 -1.73 8.44
N ASP A 202 15.51 -1.93 9.62
CA ASP A 202 16.51 -2.99 9.84
C ASP A 202 15.88 -4.38 9.73
N LYS A 203 14.66 -4.54 10.26
CA LYS A 203 13.93 -5.80 10.19
C LYS A 203 13.52 -6.13 8.74
N LEU A 204 13.25 -5.09 7.97
CA LEU A 204 12.92 -5.20 6.54
C LEU A 204 14.16 -5.32 5.65
N GLY A 205 15.37 -5.14 6.19
CA GLY A 205 16.61 -5.14 5.41
C GLY A 205 16.72 -3.95 4.44
N LEU A 206 16.10 -2.82 4.76
CA LEU A 206 16.19 -1.61 3.93
C LEU A 206 17.54 -0.92 4.14
N THR A 207 18.20 -0.59 3.04
CA THR A 207 19.47 0.14 3.05
C THR A 207 19.25 1.66 3.14
N ASN A 208 20.33 2.42 3.38
CA ASN A 208 20.27 3.87 3.28
C ASN A 208 19.89 4.32 1.86
N ASP A 209 20.35 3.62 0.82
CA ASP A 209 20.01 3.93 -0.58
C ASP A 209 18.51 3.71 -0.86
N ASP A 210 17.91 2.70 -0.23
CA ASP A 210 16.47 2.43 -0.29
C ASP A 210 15.68 3.56 0.36
N ILE A 211 16.08 3.98 1.57
CA ILE A 211 15.43 5.06 2.31
C ILE A 211 15.57 6.39 1.56
N TYR A 212 16.74 6.68 0.99
CA TYR A 212 16.94 7.84 0.12
C TYR A 212 16.01 7.81 -1.09
N SER A 213 15.85 6.65 -1.73
CA SER A 213 14.97 6.50 -2.88
C SER A 213 13.49 6.72 -2.50
N LEU A 214 13.04 6.18 -1.35
CA LEU A 214 11.70 6.45 -0.81
C LEU A 214 11.49 7.94 -0.51
N HIS A 215 12.51 8.60 0.03
CA HIS A 215 12.48 10.03 0.33
C HIS A 215 12.32 10.88 -0.95
N LEU A 216 13.05 10.54 -2.02
CA LEU A 216 12.87 11.16 -3.34
C LEU A 216 11.44 10.97 -3.86
N PHE A 217 10.89 9.77 -3.71
CA PHE A 217 9.52 9.46 -4.14
C PHE A 217 8.49 10.32 -3.41
N ALA A 218 8.64 10.50 -2.09
CA ALA A 218 7.76 11.34 -1.30
C ALA A 218 7.72 12.81 -1.74
N ARG A 219 8.82 13.33 -2.30
CA ARG A 219 8.93 14.71 -2.80
C ARG A 219 8.33 14.96 -4.17
N THR A 220 7.92 13.91 -4.87
CA THR A 220 7.23 14.08 -6.15
C THR A 220 5.84 14.65 -5.92
N LYS A 221 5.41 15.58 -6.78
CA LYS A 221 4.01 16.02 -6.82
C LYS A 221 3.17 14.94 -7.50
N ASP A 222 1.96 14.71 -7.00
CA ASP A 222 1.01 13.72 -7.53
C ASP A 222 0.82 13.83 -9.06
N SER A 223 0.77 15.05 -9.60
CA SER A 223 0.64 15.29 -11.03
C SER A 223 1.91 14.97 -11.84
N GLY A 224 3.09 15.05 -11.24
CA GLY A 224 4.37 14.80 -11.89
C GLY A 224 4.62 13.31 -12.12
N LEU A 225 4.37 12.47 -11.11
CA LEU A 225 4.47 11.00 -11.23
C LEU A 225 3.42 10.46 -12.20
N PHE A 226 2.16 10.90 -12.10
CA PHE A 226 1.09 10.35 -12.93
C PHE A 226 1.21 10.75 -14.40
N ASN A 227 1.63 11.99 -14.69
CA ASN A 227 2.03 12.37 -16.05
C ASN A 227 3.22 11.53 -16.51
N PHE A 228 4.19 11.20 -15.65
CA PHE A 228 5.29 10.31 -16.06
C PHE A 228 4.76 8.92 -16.47
N TYR A 229 3.86 8.32 -15.69
CA TYR A 229 3.22 7.05 -16.03
C TYR A 229 2.36 7.11 -17.29
N SER A 230 1.58 8.18 -17.50
CA SER A 230 0.68 8.30 -18.66
C SER A 230 1.39 8.58 -19.99
N TRP A 231 2.69 8.90 -19.96
CA TRP A 231 3.50 9.15 -21.16
C TRP A 231 4.40 7.96 -21.54
N HIS A 232 4.63 7.02 -20.61
CA HIS A 232 5.60 5.93 -20.78
C HIS A 232 4.97 4.52 -20.73
N TYR A 233 3.65 4.44 -20.60
CA TYR A 233 2.80 3.25 -20.77
C TYR A 233 1.56 3.62 -21.60
#